data_AF-A0A0Q0ZPH3-F1
#
_entry.id   AF-A0A0Q0ZPH3-F1
#
_cell.length_a   1.000
_cell.length_b   1.000
_cell.length_c   1.000
_cell.angle_alpha   90.00
_cell.angle_beta   90.00
_cell.angle_gamma   90.00
#
_symmetry.space_group_name_H-M   'P 1'
#
loop_
_entity.id
_entity.type
_entity.pdbx_description
1 polymer ?
#
loop_
_entity_poly.entity_id
_entity_poly.type
_entity_poly.pdbx_seq_one_letter_code
_entity_poly.pdbx_strand_id
1 'polypeptide(L)'
;MPIGRVTQVVDCRESMGMGKGGGLAQRGTISECRYPDVIVVGMSPGRRHVTKPVCDITSGLRREGVEFSVSTLVLDAGSGVPPDAPNIAGSVLGAYFGLTEKEIEQIEQHKVAILHHGNVRSHVVAKVRFILAHCDVGAVVVSQAPIDYEDLAKEGVKTAYVMPPPDQVKTKGTVLAIVSGVTRGQTPPRDKLADVISAVMNVMKSK
;
A
#
# COMPACT_ATOMS: atom_id res chain seq x y z
N MET A 1 -9.06 -27.80 4.02
CA MET A 1 -9.67 -26.56 3.49
C MET A 1 -11.02 -26.38 4.17
N PRO A 2 -11.24 -25.31 4.95
CA PRO A 2 -12.57 -25.06 5.47
C PRO A 2 -13.47 -24.63 4.31
N ILE A 3 -14.58 -25.36 4.12
CA ILE A 3 -15.66 -24.96 3.22
C ILE A 3 -16.55 -24.00 4.02
N GLY A 4 -16.51 -22.70 3.70
CA GLY A 4 -17.37 -21.70 4.33
C GLY A 4 -16.69 -20.35 4.57
N ARG A 5 -17.45 -19.33 4.95
CA ARG A 5 -16.91 -18.01 5.35
C ARG A 5 -16.25 -18.13 6.72
N VAL A 6 -14.98 -17.73 6.83
CA VAL A 6 -14.28 -17.67 8.11
C VAL A 6 -14.61 -16.35 8.80
N THR A 7 -15.08 -16.41 10.05
CA THR A 7 -15.29 -15.20 10.87
C THR A 7 -13.95 -14.52 11.13
N GLN A 8 -13.83 -13.26 10.74
CA GLN A 8 -12.65 -12.45 11.03
C GLN A 8 -12.97 -11.45 12.14
N VAL A 9 -12.09 -11.40 13.15
CA VAL A 9 -12.13 -10.35 14.16
C VAL A 9 -11.25 -9.22 13.67
N VAL A 10 -11.84 -8.04 13.54
CA VAL A 10 -11.19 -6.82 13.07
C VAL A 10 -11.27 -5.79 14.19
N ASP A 11 -10.14 -5.38 14.74
CA ASP A 11 -10.06 -4.23 15.63
C ASP A 11 -9.92 -2.97 14.77
N CYS A 12 -10.97 -2.15 14.75
CA CYS A 12 -10.99 -0.90 14.00
C CYS A 12 -10.91 0.27 14.97
N ARG A 13 -9.79 0.98 14.97
CA ARG A 13 -9.66 2.26 15.65
C ARG A 13 -9.92 3.36 14.64
N GLU A 14 -11.15 3.86 14.66
CA GLU A 14 -11.60 4.96 13.82
C GLU A 14 -11.11 6.29 14.40
N SER A 15 -10.26 7.00 13.66
CA SER A 15 -10.18 8.46 13.79
C SER A 15 -11.30 9.06 12.93
N MET A 16 -12.22 9.82 13.55
CA MET A 16 -13.34 10.44 12.85
C MET A 16 -12.86 11.32 11.68
N GLY A 17 -13.47 11.16 10.50
CA GLY A 17 -13.10 11.91 9.30
C GLY A 17 -13.60 13.34 9.26
N MET A 18 -12.68 14.29 9.18
CA MET A 18 -12.98 15.69 8.88
C MET A 18 -12.73 15.96 7.38
N GLY A 19 -13.80 16.35 6.64
CA GLY A 19 -13.71 16.81 5.24
C GLY A 19 -14.46 15.94 4.21
N LYS A 20 -14.21 16.18 2.91
CA LYS A 20 -14.77 15.37 1.81
C LYS A 20 -14.25 13.93 1.93
N GLY A 21 -15.12 13.03 2.40
CA GLY A 21 -14.76 11.65 2.75
C GLY A 21 -15.04 11.28 4.22
N GLY A 22 -15.89 12.01 4.95
CA GLY A 22 -16.24 11.81 6.37
C GLY A 22 -16.88 10.47 6.77
N GLY A 23 -16.67 9.39 6.01
CA GLY A 23 -16.93 8.00 6.38
C GLY A 23 -15.88 7.04 5.82
N LEU A 24 -14.70 7.56 5.43
CA LEU A 24 -13.57 6.81 4.90
C LEU A 24 -12.39 6.90 5.88
N ALA A 25 -11.51 5.90 5.79
CA ALA A 25 -10.32 5.79 6.64
C ALA A 25 -9.49 7.08 6.62
N GLN A 26 -9.15 7.57 7.81
CA GLN A 26 -8.43 8.79 8.06
C GLN A 26 -6.95 8.55 8.32
N ARG A 27 -6.20 9.64 8.46
CA ARG A 27 -4.82 9.60 8.94
C ARG A 27 -4.72 8.79 10.24
N GLY A 28 -3.78 7.84 10.28
CA GLY A 28 -3.55 6.97 11.44
C GLY A 28 -4.65 5.91 11.67
N THR A 29 -5.62 5.77 10.76
CA THR A 29 -6.63 4.71 10.87
C THR A 29 -5.98 3.35 10.74
N ILE A 30 -6.31 2.47 11.68
CA ILE A 30 -5.87 1.08 11.71
C ILE A 30 -7.12 0.19 11.80
N SER A 31 -7.20 -0.77 10.90
CA SER A 31 -8.15 -1.87 10.92
C SER A 31 -7.34 -3.16 10.92
N GLU A 32 -7.04 -3.68 12.11
CA GLU A 32 -6.11 -4.79 12.29
C GLU A 32 -6.86 -6.10 12.46
N CYS A 33 -6.47 -7.12 11.69
CA CYS A 33 -7.00 -8.47 11.85
C CYS A 33 -6.12 -9.28 12.79
N ARG A 34 -6.71 -10.27 13.47
CA ARG A 34 -6.00 -11.19 14.38
C ARG A 34 -4.82 -11.91 13.73
N TYR A 35 -4.93 -12.25 12.44
CA TYR A 35 -3.87 -12.91 11.69
C TYR A 35 -3.29 -11.92 10.67
N PRO A 36 -1.97 -11.65 10.69
CA PRO A 36 -1.36 -10.66 9.81
C PRO A 36 -0.98 -11.30 8.46
N ASP A 37 -1.97 -11.58 7.60
CA ASP A 37 -1.67 -12.12 6.27
C ASP A 37 -1.40 -10.99 5.27
N VAL A 38 -2.36 -10.08 5.09
CA VAL A 38 -2.27 -8.98 4.13
C VAL A 38 -2.54 -7.65 4.82
N ILE A 39 -1.76 -6.61 4.52
CA ILE A 39 -2.02 -5.24 4.96
C ILE A 39 -2.17 -4.29 3.78
N VAL A 40 -3.27 -3.55 3.72
CA VAL A 40 -3.46 -2.46 2.74
C VAL A 40 -2.96 -1.16 3.33
N VAL A 41 -1.88 -0.62 2.77
CA VAL A 41 -1.26 0.65 3.19
C VAL A 41 -1.75 1.79 2.30
N GLY A 42 -2.50 2.71 2.91
CA GLY A 42 -3.03 3.92 2.31
C GLY A 42 -2.21 5.17 2.66
N MET A 43 -2.13 6.11 1.73
CA MET A 43 -1.57 7.43 1.99
C MET A 43 -2.52 8.28 2.83
N SER A 44 -2.00 9.15 3.70
CA SER A 44 -2.84 10.06 4.49
C SER A 44 -3.78 10.88 3.59
N PRO A 45 -5.06 10.96 3.95
CA PRO A 45 -6.01 11.72 3.16
C PRO A 45 -5.74 13.21 3.24
N GLY A 46 -6.25 13.92 2.24
CA GLY A 46 -6.20 15.37 2.13
C GLY A 46 -7.03 15.80 0.93
N ARG A 47 -6.94 17.07 0.52
CA ARG A 47 -7.75 17.58 -0.62
C ARG A 47 -7.60 16.75 -1.90
N ARG A 48 -6.46 16.09 -2.11
CA ARG A 48 -6.12 15.32 -3.31
C ARG A 48 -5.97 13.81 -3.07
N HIS A 49 -6.03 13.36 -1.83
CA HIS A 49 -5.91 11.96 -1.46
C HIS A 49 -7.18 11.56 -0.71
N VAL A 50 -7.99 10.72 -1.33
CA VAL A 50 -9.21 10.16 -0.72
C VAL A 50 -9.03 8.64 -0.75
N THR A 51 -9.17 8.01 0.41
CA THR A 51 -8.85 6.59 0.68
C THR A 51 -9.88 5.61 0.12
N LYS A 52 -10.77 6.05 -0.79
CA LYS A 52 -11.82 5.21 -1.36
C LYS A 52 -11.31 3.89 -1.98
N PRO A 53 -10.25 3.88 -2.83
CA PRO A 53 -9.69 2.63 -3.33
C PRO A 53 -9.17 1.71 -2.24
N VAL A 54 -8.55 2.27 -1.19
CA VAL A 54 -8.03 1.48 -0.05
C VAL A 54 -9.18 0.74 0.62
N CYS A 55 -10.28 1.43 0.93
CA CYS A 55 -11.46 0.82 1.54
C CYS A 55 -12.10 -0.25 0.63
N ASP A 56 -12.18 -0.01 -0.68
CA ASP A 56 -12.77 -0.95 -1.64
C ASP A 56 -11.88 -2.17 -1.89
N ILE A 57 -10.56 -2.00 -1.95
CA ILE A 57 -9.58 -3.09 -2.04
C ILE A 57 -9.66 -3.97 -0.79
N THR A 58 -9.64 -3.37 0.40
CA THR A 58 -9.79 -4.12 1.66
C THR A 58 -11.11 -4.90 1.68
N SER A 59 -12.22 -4.25 1.31
CA SER A 59 -13.53 -4.89 1.31
C SER A 59 -13.62 -6.02 0.26
N GLY A 60 -13.04 -5.81 -0.92
CA GLY A 60 -12.96 -6.82 -1.98
C GLY A 60 -12.13 -8.03 -1.56
N LEU A 61 -10.95 -7.79 -0.98
CA LEU A 61 -10.09 -8.86 -0.47
C LEU A 61 -10.72 -9.62 0.69
N ARG A 62 -11.45 -8.97 1.60
CA ARG A 62 -12.18 -9.66 2.68
C ARG A 62 -13.36 -10.48 2.15
N ARG A 63 -13.96 -10.07 1.03
CA ARG A 63 -15.08 -10.78 0.40
C ARG A 63 -14.60 -12.02 -0.37
N GLU A 64 -13.52 -11.89 -1.14
CA GLU A 64 -13.01 -12.95 -2.01
C GLU A 64 -11.97 -13.84 -1.31
N GLY A 65 -11.19 -13.27 -0.39
CA GLY A 65 -10.15 -13.94 0.40
C GLY A 65 -10.73 -14.64 1.62
N VAL A 66 -11.36 -15.79 1.41
CA VAL A 66 -11.88 -16.63 2.51
C VAL A 66 -10.75 -17.21 3.38
N GLU A 67 -9.51 -17.23 2.85
CA GLU A 67 -8.37 -17.94 3.45
C GLU A 67 -7.36 -17.05 4.18
N PHE A 68 -7.44 -15.72 4.07
CA PHE A 68 -6.47 -14.81 4.69
C PHE A 68 -7.12 -13.55 5.27
N SER A 69 -6.51 -13.07 6.35
CA SER A 69 -6.94 -11.92 7.12
C SER A 69 -6.33 -10.62 6.58
N VAL A 70 -7.17 -9.61 6.36
CA VAL A 70 -6.78 -8.37 5.66
C VAL A 70 -6.86 -7.17 6.59
N SER A 71 -5.70 -6.67 7.01
CA SER A 71 -5.57 -5.42 7.75
C SER A 71 -5.55 -4.20 6.83
N THR A 72 -5.81 -3.02 7.37
CA THR A 72 -5.64 -1.73 6.68
C THR A 72 -4.95 -0.75 7.60
N LEU A 73 -3.97 -0.04 7.05
CA LEU A 73 -3.26 1.04 7.72
C LEU A 73 -3.26 2.26 6.80
N VAL A 74 -3.75 3.39 7.30
CA VAL A 74 -3.58 4.67 6.62
C VAL A 74 -2.51 5.44 7.35
N LEU A 75 -1.42 5.73 6.64
CA LEU A 75 -0.24 6.35 7.24
C LEU A 75 -0.56 7.68 7.93
N ASP A 76 0.14 7.98 9.01
CA ASP A 76 0.07 9.27 9.68
C ASP A 76 0.72 10.37 8.84
N ALA A 77 1.88 10.09 8.25
CA ALA A 77 2.61 10.97 7.36
C ALA A 77 2.77 10.38 5.94
N GLY A 78 1.68 10.33 5.17
CA GLY A 78 1.65 9.75 3.82
C GLY A 78 1.40 10.76 2.69
N SER A 79 1.16 12.04 3.01
CA SER A 79 0.69 13.05 2.04
C SER A 79 1.80 13.68 1.19
N GLY A 80 3.01 13.80 1.73
CA GLY A 80 4.17 14.43 1.09
C GLY A 80 4.95 13.51 0.18
N VAL A 81 6.21 13.84 -0.06
CA VAL A 81 7.22 13.02 -0.74
C VAL A 81 8.35 12.76 0.27
N PRO A 82 9.05 11.61 0.24
CA PRO A 82 10.18 11.36 1.13
C PRO A 82 11.22 12.49 1.10
N PRO A 83 11.84 12.85 2.24
CA PRO A 83 12.79 13.95 2.33
C PRO A 83 14.07 13.72 1.50
N ASP A 84 14.39 12.47 1.21
CA ASP A 84 15.55 12.03 0.45
C ASP A 84 15.22 11.77 -1.04
N ALA A 85 14.03 12.14 -1.52
CA ALA A 85 13.66 11.98 -2.91
C ALA A 85 14.33 13.05 -3.81
N PRO A 86 14.93 12.65 -4.95
CA PRO A 86 15.48 13.59 -5.92
C PRO A 86 14.35 14.39 -6.60
N ASN A 87 14.52 15.71 -6.71
CA ASN A 87 13.59 16.67 -7.33
C ASN A 87 12.22 16.82 -6.62
N ILE A 88 12.14 17.78 -5.71
CA ILE A 88 10.93 18.22 -4.97
C ILE A 88 10.02 19.07 -5.88
N ALA A 89 9.85 18.71 -7.15
CA ALA A 89 8.95 19.42 -8.05
C ALA A 89 7.49 18.99 -7.74
N GLY A 90 6.72 19.87 -7.10
CA GLY A 90 5.29 19.66 -6.84
C GLY A 90 4.94 19.06 -5.47
N SER A 91 5.87 19.07 -4.51
CA SER A 91 5.49 18.85 -3.11
C SER A 91 4.55 19.96 -2.65
N VAL A 92 3.55 19.61 -1.85
CA VAL A 92 2.72 20.63 -1.19
C VAL A 92 3.53 21.18 -0.03
N LEU A 93 3.67 22.50 0.06
CA LEU A 93 4.23 23.15 1.25
C LEU A 93 3.58 22.59 2.52
N GLY A 94 4.39 22.04 3.42
CA GLY A 94 3.95 21.45 4.70
C GLY A 94 3.43 20.00 4.63
N ALA A 95 3.50 19.32 3.47
CA ALA A 95 3.18 17.90 3.38
C ALA A 95 4.43 17.03 3.59
N TYR A 96 4.41 16.22 4.65
CA TYR A 96 5.49 15.31 4.99
C TYR A 96 5.18 13.88 4.56
N PHE A 97 6.25 13.12 4.30
CA PHE A 97 6.19 11.67 4.15
C PHE A 97 7.15 11.01 5.14
N GLY A 98 6.66 10.03 5.88
CA GLY A 98 7.42 9.31 6.89
C GLY A 98 6.65 8.11 7.42
N LEU A 99 7.35 7.27 8.17
CA LEU A 99 6.79 6.15 8.92
C LEU A 99 7.20 6.29 10.38
N THR A 100 6.27 6.01 11.27
CA THR A 100 6.56 5.81 12.70
C THR A 100 7.07 4.39 12.95
N GLU A 101 7.80 4.17 14.04
CA GLU A 101 8.26 2.82 14.43
C GLU A 101 7.10 1.83 14.52
N LYS A 102 5.98 2.28 15.10
CA LYS A 102 4.76 1.49 15.19
C LYS A 102 4.21 1.09 13.81
N GLU A 103 4.19 2.01 12.84
CA GLU A 103 3.73 1.68 11.48
C GLU A 103 4.66 0.69 10.78
N ILE A 104 5.97 0.76 11.03
CA ILE A 104 6.95 -0.19 10.50
C ILE A 104 6.68 -1.59 11.06
N GLU A 105 6.60 -1.72 12.39
CA GLU A 105 6.28 -3.00 13.05
C GLU A 105 4.95 -3.57 12.56
N GLN A 106 3.95 -2.70 12.39
CA GLN A 106 2.64 -3.08 11.91
C GLN A 106 2.62 -3.55 10.46
N ILE A 107 3.52 -3.07 9.60
CA ILE A 107 3.64 -3.51 8.21
C ILE A 107 4.46 -4.80 8.12
N GLU A 108 5.56 -4.90 8.87
CA GLU A 108 6.50 -6.03 8.81
C GLU A 108 5.92 -7.34 9.37
N GLN A 109 4.98 -7.27 10.32
CA GLN A 109 4.32 -8.48 10.82
C GLN A 109 3.47 -9.20 9.75
N HIS A 110 3.13 -8.54 8.63
CA HIS A 110 2.30 -9.11 7.57
C HIS A 110 3.11 -9.89 6.54
N LYS A 111 2.52 -10.96 5.99
CA LYS A 111 3.14 -11.74 4.92
C LYS A 111 3.29 -10.92 3.63
N VAL A 112 2.30 -10.07 3.33
CA VAL A 112 2.27 -9.21 2.13
C VAL A 112 1.68 -7.84 2.44
N ALA A 113 2.32 -6.78 1.94
CA ALA A 113 1.80 -5.42 1.98
C ALA A 113 1.28 -4.97 0.60
N ILE A 114 0.15 -4.28 0.58
CA ILE A 114 -0.38 -3.62 -0.62
C ILE A 114 -0.11 -2.13 -0.47
N LEU A 115 0.73 -1.56 -1.33
CA LEU A 115 1.13 -0.16 -1.26
C LEU A 115 0.34 0.67 -2.28
N HIS A 116 -0.68 1.39 -1.83
CA HIS A 116 -1.56 2.17 -2.71
C HIS A 116 -1.05 3.60 -2.91
N HIS A 117 -0.81 4.00 -4.16
CA HIS A 117 -0.22 5.28 -4.54
C HIS A 117 -1.00 6.03 -5.64
N GLY A 118 -0.68 7.32 -5.79
CA GLY A 118 -1.35 8.23 -6.73
C GLY A 118 -0.78 8.23 -8.15
N ASN A 119 -0.93 9.37 -8.84
CA ASN A 119 -0.67 9.52 -10.28
C ASN A 119 0.67 10.17 -10.65
N VAL A 120 1.59 10.34 -9.72
CA VAL A 120 2.89 10.97 -10.01
C VAL A 120 3.96 9.90 -9.94
N ARG A 121 4.48 9.46 -11.09
CA ARG A 121 5.41 8.32 -11.22
C ARG A 121 6.61 8.42 -10.27
N SER A 122 7.31 9.56 -10.25
CA SER A 122 8.43 9.81 -9.34
C SER A 122 8.02 9.70 -7.86
N HIS A 123 6.83 10.17 -7.50
CA HIS A 123 6.34 10.04 -6.12
C HIS A 123 6.00 8.59 -5.77
N VAL A 124 5.44 7.81 -6.70
CA VAL A 124 5.16 6.39 -6.46
C VAL A 124 6.46 5.67 -6.16
N VAL A 125 7.44 5.78 -7.06
CA VAL A 125 8.73 5.10 -6.93
C VAL A 125 9.46 5.52 -5.65
N ALA A 126 9.56 6.83 -5.36
CA ALA A 126 10.21 7.32 -4.16
C ALA A 126 9.54 6.82 -2.88
N LYS A 127 8.20 6.80 -2.83
CA LYS A 127 7.46 6.32 -1.64
C LYS A 127 7.58 4.82 -1.45
N VAL A 128 7.49 4.03 -2.53
CA VAL A 128 7.70 2.58 -2.47
C VAL A 128 9.09 2.28 -1.94
N ARG A 129 10.13 2.94 -2.48
CA ARG A 129 11.50 2.84 -1.99
C ARG A 129 11.58 3.18 -0.50
N PHE A 130 11.02 4.31 -0.08
CA PHE A 130 11.09 4.73 1.31
C PHE A 130 10.41 3.72 2.25
N ILE A 131 9.22 3.24 1.91
CA ILE A 131 8.52 2.25 2.75
C ILE A 131 9.34 0.96 2.87
N LEU A 132 9.83 0.42 1.75
CA LEU A 132 10.58 -0.84 1.73
C LEU A 132 12.03 -0.72 2.20
N ALA A 133 12.58 0.48 2.29
CA ALA A 133 13.84 0.74 2.99
C ALA A 133 13.71 0.52 4.49
N HIS A 134 12.52 0.81 5.04
CA HIS A 134 12.25 0.64 6.47
C HIS A 134 11.67 -0.72 6.79
N CYS A 135 10.75 -1.23 5.94
CA CYS A 135 9.99 -2.44 6.17
C CYS A 135 10.51 -3.62 5.32
N ASP A 136 10.92 -4.72 5.95
CA ASP A 136 11.22 -5.99 5.29
C ASP A 136 9.95 -6.81 5.02
N VAL A 137 9.24 -6.46 3.94
CA VAL A 137 8.01 -7.13 3.53
C VAL A 137 7.93 -7.31 2.02
N GLY A 138 7.21 -8.35 1.58
CA GLY A 138 6.85 -8.53 0.18
C GLY A 138 5.68 -7.60 -0.19
N ALA A 139 5.80 -6.83 -1.26
CA ALA A 139 4.84 -5.79 -1.60
C ALA A 139 4.17 -5.96 -2.97
N VAL A 140 2.86 -5.72 -3.02
CA VAL A 140 2.10 -5.46 -4.25
C VAL A 140 1.90 -3.95 -4.36
N VAL A 141 2.47 -3.33 -5.39
CA VAL A 141 2.33 -1.89 -5.63
C VAL A 141 1.07 -1.65 -6.44
N VAL A 142 0.15 -0.84 -5.91
CA VAL A 142 -1.07 -0.44 -6.59
C VAL A 142 -1.01 1.06 -6.85
N SER A 143 -1.10 1.48 -8.11
CA SER A 143 -0.91 2.89 -8.47
C SER A 143 -1.91 3.36 -9.52
N GLN A 144 -2.18 4.68 -9.52
CA GLN A 144 -2.82 5.31 -10.67
C GLN A 144 -1.83 5.47 -11.83
N ALA A 145 -0.62 5.94 -11.54
CA ALA A 145 0.42 6.11 -12.55
C ALA A 145 0.89 4.75 -13.08
N PRO A 146 1.09 4.59 -14.40
CA PRO A 146 1.78 3.44 -14.94
C PRO A 146 3.25 3.47 -14.48
N ILE A 147 3.69 2.38 -13.88
CA ILE A 147 5.09 2.12 -13.51
C ILE A 147 5.45 0.69 -13.87
N ASP A 148 6.74 0.40 -14.01
CA ASP A 148 7.27 -0.95 -14.23
C ASP A 148 8.33 -1.32 -13.18
N TYR A 149 8.93 -2.50 -13.34
CA TYR A 149 9.94 -3.01 -12.42
C TYR A 149 11.28 -2.27 -12.58
N GLU A 150 11.59 -1.82 -13.79
CA GLU A 150 12.78 -1.06 -14.14
C GLU A 150 12.79 0.31 -13.46
N ASP A 151 11.64 0.98 -13.37
CA ASP A 151 11.48 2.24 -12.64
C ASP A 151 11.88 2.10 -11.17
N LEU A 152 11.42 1.01 -10.54
CA LEU A 152 11.69 0.71 -9.14
C LEU A 152 13.15 0.29 -8.95
N ALA A 153 13.65 -0.58 -9.83
CA ALA A 153 15.02 -1.09 -9.76
C ALA A 153 16.07 0.03 -9.91
N LYS A 154 15.83 1.01 -10.78
CA LYS A 154 16.70 2.21 -10.95
C LYS A 154 16.83 3.03 -9.68
N GLU A 155 15.81 3.01 -8.82
CA GLU A 155 15.82 3.69 -7.52
C GLU A 155 16.29 2.79 -6.37
N GLY A 156 16.85 1.62 -6.69
CA GLY A 156 17.42 0.69 -5.71
C GLY A 156 16.40 -0.18 -5.00
N VAL A 157 15.17 -0.28 -5.51
CA VAL A 157 14.13 -1.15 -4.94
C VAL A 157 14.30 -2.57 -5.45
N LYS A 158 14.39 -3.54 -4.54
CA LYS A 158 14.37 -4.96 -4.90
C LYS A 158 13.02 -5.31 -5.54
N THR A 159 13.04 -6.00 -6.68
CA THR A 159 11.82 -6.45 -7.33
C THR A 159 11.91 -7.91 -7.78
N ALA A 160 10.76 -8.54 -8.03
CA ALA A 160 10.69 -9.94 -8.44
C ALA A 160 11.30 -10.23 -9.82
N TYR A 161 11.35 -9.26 -10.73
CA TYR A 161 11.78 -9.48 -12.12
C TYR A 161 13.03 -8.70 -12.51
N VAL A 162 13.26 -7.52 -11.90
CA VAL A 162 14.41 -6.67 -12.19
C VAL A 162 15.10 -6.29 -10.88
N MET A 163 16.26 -6.88 -10.63
CA MET A 163 17.05 -6.57 -9.45
C MET A 163 17.97 -5.36 -9.71
N PRO A 164 18.06 -4.39 -8.78
CA PRO A 164 19.11 -3.38 -8.81
C PRO A 164 20.50 -4.03 -8.73
N PRO A 165 21.55 -3.35 -9.22
CA PRO A 165 22.93 -3.72 -8.91
C PRO A 165 23.13 -3.89 -7.39
N PRO A 166 23.91 -4.89 -6.92
CA PRO A 166 24.06 -5.17 -5.49
C PRO A 166 24.53 -3.97 -4.65
N ASP A 167 25.37 -3.10 -5.21
CA ASP A 167 25.89 -1.87 -4.63
C ASP A 167 24.87 -0.72 -4.57
N GLN A 168 23.73 -0.86 -5.27
CA GLN A 168 22.69 0.16 -5.39
C GLN A 168 21.37 -0.26 -4.73
N VAL A 169 21.31 -1.43 -4.09
CA VAL A 169 20.12 -1.88 -3.35
C VAL A 169 19.91 -0.97 -2.13
N LYS A 170 18.72 -0.37 -2.04
CA LYS A 170 18.31 0.55 -0.97
C LYS A 170 17.15 0.03 -0.11
N THR A 171 16.58 -1.14 -0.45
CA THR A 171 15.40 -1.68 0.25
C THR A 171 15.68 -3.00 0.96
N LYS A 172 15.05 -3.17 2.13
CA LYS A 172 14.94 -4.45 2.84
C LYS A 172 13.83 -5.30 2.23
N GLY A 173 12.66 -4.71 2.03
CA GLY A 173 11.52 -5.36 1.36
C GLY A 173 11.70 -5.49 -0.15
N THR A 174 10.75 -6.18 -0.78
CA THR A 174 10.78 -6.53 -2.21
C THR A 174 9.42 -6.32 -2.87
N VAL A 175 9.39 -5.70 -4.05
CA VAL A 175 8.17 -5.57 -4.86
C VAL A 175 7.93 -6.87 -5.66
N LEU A 176 6.81 -7.53 -5.41
CA LEU A 176 6.46 -8.82 -5.99
C LEU A 176 5.48 -8.68 -7.16
N ALA A 177 4.57 -7.72 -7.10
CA ALA A 177 3.61 -7.44 -8.18
C ALA A 177 3.31 -5.94 -8.29
N ILE A 178 2.87 -5.53 -9.48
CA ILE A 178 2.47 -4.14 -9.78
C ILE A 178 1.10 -4.17 -10.45
N VAL A 179 0.17 -3.34 -9.98
CA VAL A 179 -1.14 -3.12 -10.62
C VAL A 179 -1.35 -1.62 -10.80
N SER A 180 -1.27 -1.16 -12.05
CA SER A 180 -1.49 0.25 -12.40
C SER A 180 -2.90 0.52 -12.94
N GLY A 181 -3.29 1.80 -12.94
CA GLY A 181 -4.61 2.27 -13.40
C GLY A 181 -5.68 2.32 -12.31
N VAL A 182 -5.32 2.18 -11.03
CA VAL A 182 -6.24 2.34 -9.91
C VAL A 182 -6.31 3.81 -9.51
N THR A 183 -7.40 4.49 -9.87
CA THR A 183 -7.54 5.93 -9.66
C THR A 183 -7.84 6.27 -8.20
N ARG A 184 -7.04 7.18 -7.62
CA ARG A 184 -7.25 7.66 -6.25
C ARG A 184 -8.61 8.35 -6.09
N GLY A 185 -9.25 8.15 -4.94
CA GLY A 185 -10.51 8.82 -4.60
C GLY A 185 -11.75 8.40 -5.40
N GLN A 186 -11.63 7.35 -6.22
CA GLN A 186 -12.73 6.75 -6.95
C GLN A 186 -12.85 5.28 -6.58
N THR A 187 -14.03 4.70 -6.78
CA THR A 187 -14.20 3.24 -6.72
C THR A 187 -13.38 2.62 -7.85
N PRO A 188 -12.47 1.67 -7.58
CA PRO A 188 -11.76 0.96 -8.63
C PRO A 188 -12.75 0.26 -9.59
N PRO A 189 -12.51 0.32 -10.91
CA PRO A 189 -13.23 -0.53 -11.87
C PRO A 189 -13.15 -2.01 -11.48
N ARG A 190 -14.16 -2.81 -11.86
CA ARG A 190 -14.26 -4.23 -11.45
C ARG A 190 -13.07 -5.07 -11.91
N ASP A 191 -12.64 -4.84 -13.15
CA ASP A 191 -11.43 -5.44 -13.73
C ASP A 191 -10.19 -5.09 -12.91
N LYS A 192 -10.02 -3.82 -12.53
CA LYS A 192 -8.89 -3.40 -11.71
C LYS A 192 -8.91 -3.95 -10.30
N LEU A 193 -10.08 -4.07 -9.69
CA LEU A 193 -10.21 -4.73 -8.40
C LEU A 193 -9.85 -6.23 -8.52
N ALA A 194 -10.27 -6.89 -9.59
CA ALA A 194 -9.92 -8.28 -9.86
C ALA A 194 -8.41 -8.47 -10.12
N ASP A 195 -7.76 -7.54 -10.83
CA ASP A 195 -6.30 -7.53 -11.04
C ASP A 195 -5.57 -7.47 -9.68
N VAL A 196 -5.97 -6.56 -8.78
CA VAL A 196 -5.39 -6.44 -7.44
C VAL A 196 -5.57 -7.72 -6.64
N ILE A 197 -6.78 -8.28 -6.61
CA ILE A 197 -7.06 -9.52 -5.87
C ILE A 197 -6.21 -10.67 -6.43
N SER A 198 -6.16 -10.82 -7.75
CA SER A 198 -5.39 -11.87 -8.41
C SER A 198 -3.89 -11.75 -8.13
N ALA A 199 -3.34 -10.53 -8.17
CA ALA A 199 -1.94 -10.28 -7.84
C ALA A 199 -1.62 -10.70 -6.40
N VAL A 200 -2.48 -10.33 -5.44
CA VAL A 200 -2.30 -10.69 -4.02
C VAL A 200 -2.40 -12.21 -3.83
N MET A 201 -3.40 -12.86 -4.43
CA MET A 201 -3.58 -14.32 -4.37
C MET A 201 -2.34 -15.07 -4.89
N ASN A 202 -1.79 -14.62 -6.02
CA ASN A 202 -0.61 -15.26 -6.62
C ASN A 202 0.61 -15.11 -5.72
N VAL A 203 0.82 -13.92 -5.16
CA VAL A 203 1.91 -13.67 -4.21
C VAL A 203 1.74 -14.52 -2.95
N MET A 204 0.53 -14.60 -2.39
CA MET A 204 0.25 -15.39 -1.19
C MET A 204 0.40 -16.90 -1.38
N LYS A 205 0.16 -17.42 -2.59
CA LYS A 205 0.36 -18.86 -2.94
C LYS A 205 1.82 -19.24 -3.19
N SER A 206 2.65 -18.27 -3.58
CA SER A 206 4.08 -18.48 -3.85
C SER A 206 4.96 -18.54 -2.60
N LYS A 207 4.39 -18.30 -1.41
CA LYS A 207 5.04 -18.38 -0.11
C LYS A 207 4.50 -19.58 0.67
#